data_AF-A0A962W827-F1
#
_entry.id   AF-A0A962W827-F1
#
_cell.length_a   1.000
_cell.length_b   1.000
_cell.length_c   1.000
_cell.angle_alpha   90.00
_cell.angle_beta   90.00
_cell.angle_gamma   90.00
#
_symmetry.space_group_name_H-M   'P 1'
#
loop_
_entity.id
_entity.type
_entity.pdbx_description
1 polymer ?
#
loop_
_entity_poly.entity_id
_entity_poly.type
_entity_poly.pdbx_seq_one_letter_code
_entity_poly.pdbx_strand_id
1 'polypeptide(L)' 'YLPIRNEGFPLGICCGHQDGEDDEFVCFTEPGKPIVKKFFRKLDATSQLTALTASLAEILGSDPDIREVVWTEPG' A
#
# COMPACT_ATOMS: atom_id res chain seq x y z
N TYR A 1 -6.77 -4.95 -7.16
CA TYR A 1 -5.39 -5.45 -6.98
C TYR A 1 -4.58 -5.05 -8.20
N LEU A 2 -3.61 -4.17 -7.99
CA LEU A 2 -2.66 -3.70 -8.99
C LEU A 2 -1.28 -4.32 -8.67
N PRO A 3 -0.79 -5.29 -9.47
CA PRO A 3 0.49 -5.94 -9.20
C PRO A 3 1.67 -5.00 -9.49
N ILE A 4 2.66 -5.01 -8.60
CA ILE A 4 3.94 -4.32 -8.78
C ILE A 4 5.02 -5.38 -9.04
N ARG A 5 5.86 -5.13 -10.05
CA ARG A 5 6.98 -6.02 -10.36
C ARG A 5 7.95 -6.04 -9.18
N ASN A 6 8.08 -7.18 -8.54
CA ASN A 6 8.94 -7.39 -7.38
C ASN A 6 9.49 -8.82 -7.38
N GLU A 7 10.69 -9.01 -6.83
CA GLU A 7 11.32 -10.30 -6.70
C GLU A 7 11.12 -10.89 -5.30
N GLY A 8 11.00 -12.22 -5.22
CA GLY A 8 10.93 -12.95 -3.96
C GLY A 8 9.53 -13.09 -3.34
N PHE A 9 8.65 -12.09 -3.47
CA PHE A 9 7.30 -12.10 -2.93
C PHE A 9 6.31 -11.24 -3.77
N PRO A 10 5.00 -11.55 -3.74
CA PRO A 10 3.99 -10.70 -4.37
C PRO A 10 3.99 -9.31 -3.74
N LEU A 11 4.04 -8.27 -4.57
CA LEU A 11 3.90 -6.88 -4.15
C LEU A 11 2.76 -6.26 -4.97
N GLY A 12 1.89 -5.49 -4.33
CA GLY A 12 0.77 -4.85 -5.03
C GLY A 12 0.13 -3.73 -4.24
N ILE A 13 -0.67 -2.93 -4.94
CA ILE A 13 -1.61 -1.97 -4.36
C ILE A 13 -3.02 -2.55 -4.45
N CYS A 14 -3.74 -2.48 -3.35
CA CYS A 14 -5.16 -2.78 -3.26
C CYS A 14 -5.92 -1.50 -2.99
N CYS A 15 -7.18 -1.49 -3.41
CA CYS A 15 -8.12 -0.41 -3.13
C CYS A 15 -9.47 -1.00 -2.71
N GLY A 16 -10.22 -0.28 -1.90
CA GLY A 16 -11.56 -0.66 -1.49
C GLY A 16 -12.35 0.53 -0.97
N HIS A 17 -13.68 0.40 -0.95
CA HIS A 17 -14.55 1.32 -0.23
C HIS A 17 -14.39 1.13 1.28
N GLN A 18 -14.49 2.22 2.03
CA GLN A 18 -14.64 2.21 3.48
C GLN A 18 -16.11 2.43 3.84
N ASP A 19 -16.48 2.08 5.08
CA ASP A 19 -17.84 2.29 5.61
C ASP A 19 -18.14 3.78 5.95
N GLY A 20 -17.42 4.71 5.32
CA GLY A 20 -17.57 6.15 5.51
C GLY A 20 -18.36 6.82 4.39
N GLU A 21 -17.86 7.92 3.85
CA GLU A 21 -18.56 8.67 2.79
C GLU A 21 -18.54 7.93 1.44
N ASP A 22 -19.49 8.26 0.55
CA ASP A 22 -19.64 7.59 -0.77
C ASP A 22 -18.36 7.68 -1.65
N ASP A 23 -17.56 8.73 -1.46
CA ASP A 23 -16.28 8.99 -2.13
C ASP A 23 -15.05 8.64 -1.27
N GLU A 24 -15.23 7.91 -0.17
CA GLU A 24 -14.14 7.46 0.69
C GLU A 24 -13.56 6.12 0.23
N PHE A 25 -12.26 6.14 -0.08
CA PHE A 25 -11.51 4.97 -0.52
C PHE A 25 -10.29 4.73 0.36
N VAL A 26 -10.00 3.46 0.62
CA VAL A 26 -8.72 3.04 1.17
C VAL A 26 -7.82 2.52 0.06
N CYS A 27 -6.55 2.91 0.12
CA CYS A 27 -5.48 2.22 -0.60
C CYS A 27 -4.56 1.55 0.42
N PHE A 28 -4.16 0.31 0.15
CA PHE A 28 -3.26 -0.44 1.03
C PHE A 28 -2.32 -1.34 0.23
N THR A 29 -1.17 -1.66 0.81
CA THR A 29 -0.18 -2.53 0.18
C THR A 29 -0.47 -4.01 0.45
N GLU A 30 -0.13 -4.86 -0.50
CA GLU A 30 0.02 -6.30 -0.31
C GLU A 30 1.50 -6.63 -0.53
N PRO A 31 2.26 -7.11 0.48
CA PRO A 31 1.82 -7.38 1.85
C PRO A 31 1.51 -6.09 2.63
N GLY A 32 0.56 -6.17 3.57
CA GLY A 32 0.22 -5.06 4.47
C GLY A 32 1.19 -4.87 5.65
N LYS A 33 2.20 -5.74 5.79
CA LYS A 33 3.21 -5.68 6.85
C LYS A 33 4.62 -5.88 6.26
N PRO A 34 5.66 -5.23 6.83
CA PRO A 34 7.02 -5.29 6.29
C PRO A 34 7.66 -6.67 6.41
N ILE A 35 7.25 -7.49 7.37
CA ILE A 35 7.81 -8.84 7.55
C ILE A 35 6.91 -9.88 6.88
N VAL A 36 7.36 -10.41 5.76
CA VAL A 36 6.69 -11.51 5.04
C VAL A 36 7.27 -12.84 5.46
N LYS A 37 6.43 -13.76 5.92
CA LYS A 37 6.84 -15.14 6.23
C LYS A 37 6.57 -16.03 5.02
N LYS A 38 7.61 -16.67 4.50
CA LYS A 38 7.52 -17.62 3.38
C LYS A 38 8.37 -18.84 3.69
N PHE A 39 7.75 -20.00 3.88
CA PHE A 39 8.38 -21.31 4.09
C PHE A 39 9.73 -21.27 4.85
N PHE A 40 9.66 -21.18 6.18
CA PHE A 40 10.80 -21.08 7.12
C PHE A 40 11.71 -19.84 6.97
N ARG A 41 11.48 -18.97 5.97
CA ARG A 41 12.23 -17.72 5.80
C ARG A 41 11.37 -16.51 6.15
N LYS A 42 12.02 -15.51 6.72
CA LYS A 42 11.47 -14.15 6.87
C LYS A 42 12.10 -13.29 5.78
N LEU A 43 11.27 -12.58 5.02
CA LEU A 43 11.68 -11.58 4.06
C LEU A 43 11.32 -10.22 4.65
N ASP A 44 12.28 -9.29 4.60
CA ASP A 44 12.07 -7.90 4.96
C ASP A 44 11.70 -7.13 3.69
N ALA A 45 10.48 -6.63 3.66
CA ALA A 45 9.89 -5.85 2.57
C ALA A 45 9.90 -4.34 2.85
N THR A 46 10.57 -3.89 3.91
CA THR A 46 10.52 -2.48 4.36
C THR A 46 10.89 -1.52 3.23
N SER A 47 11.99 -1.76 2.52
CA SER A 47 12.42 -0.84 1.45
C SER A 47 11.43 -0.79 0.28
N GLN A 48 10.85 -1.93 -0.10
CA GLN A 48 9.85 -2.02 -1.16
C GLN A 48 8.56 -1.30 -0.77
N LEU A 49 8.08 -1.50 0.47
CA LEU A 49 6.88 -0.85 0.97
C LEU A 49 7.08 0.66 1.10
N THR A 50 8.21 1.12 1.64
CA THR A 50 8.53 2.56 1.74
C THR A 50 8.55 3.23 0.37
N ALA A 51 9.17 2.61 -0.64
CA ALA A 51 9.20 3.17 -2.00
C ALA A 51 7.80 3.24 -2.62
N LEU A 52 6.99 2.21 -2.38
CA LEU A 52 5.64 2.10 -2.91
C LEU A 52 4.69 3.12 -2.27
N THR A 53 4.73 3.28 -0.94
CA THR A 53 3.90 4.26 -0.22
C THR A 53 4.32 5.69 -0.53
N ALA A 54 5.62 5.98 -0.69
CA ALA A 54 6.09 7.29 -1.13
C ALA A 54 5.56 7.66 -2.53
N SER A 55 5.62 6.71 -3.48
CA SER A 55 5.09 6.93 -4.83
C SER A 55 3.57 7.13 -4.82
N LEU A 56 2.86 6.37 -3.98
CA LEU A 56 1.41 6.53 -3.82
C LEU A 56 1.08 7.91 -3.22
N ALA A 57 1.83 8.39 -2.23
CA ALA A 57 1.66 9.72 -1.66
C ALA A 57 1.86 10.84 -2.68
N GLU A 58 2.87 10.72 -3.54
CA GLU A 58 3.10 11.68 -4.62
C GLU A 58 1.93 11.71 -5.60
N ILE A 59 1.47 10.55 -6.06
CA ILE A 59 0.36 10.43 -7.01
C ILE A 59 -0.92 11.01 -6.41
N LEU A 60 -1.30 10.57 -5.20
CA LEU A 60 -2.52 11.04 -4.54
C LEU A 60 -2.45 12.54 -4.25
N GLY A 61 -1.28 13.07 -3.86
CA GLY A 61 -1.10 14.50 -3.60
C GLY A 61 -1.03 15.37 -4.86
N SER A 62 -0.85 14.78 -6.04
CA SER A 62 -0.78 15.51 -7.32
C SER A 62 -2.15 15.77 -7.96
N ASP A 63 -3.17 15.02 -7.56
CA ASP A 63 -4.53 15.13 -8.10
C ASP A 63 -5.40 16.03 -7.21
N PRO A 64 -5.86 17.20 -7.69
CA PRO A 64 -6.64 18.14 -6.89
C PRO A 64 -8.03 17.61 -6.47
N ASP A 65 -8.54 16.58 -7.15
CA ASP A 65 -9.83 15.96 -6.80
C ASP A 65 -9.69 14.95 -5.63
N ILE A 66 -8.46 14.54 -5.31
CA ILE A 66 -8.14 13.68 -4.17
C ILE A 66 -7.80 14.57 -2.97
N ARG A 67 -8.60 14.45 -1.92
CA ARG A 67 -8.48 15.27 -0.70
C ARG A 67 -8.53 14.44 0.56
N GLU A 68 -8.25 15.08 1.69
CA GLU A 68 -8.38 14.46 3.02
C GLU A 68 -7.59 13.16 3.18
N VAL A 69 -6.41 13.10 2.55
CA VAL A 69 -5.54 11.91 2.57
C VAL A 69 -4.99 11.69 3.98
N VAL A 70 -5.40 10.59 4.62
CA VAL A 70 -4.92 10.15 5.94
C VAL A 70 -4.06 8.90 5.79
N TRP A 71 -2.87 8.93 6.40
CA TRP A 71 -1.96 7.78 6.44
C TRP A 71 -2.07 7.04 7.77
N THR A 72 -2.18 5.72 7.71
CA THR A 72 -2.20 4.85 8.88
C THR A 72 -1.00 3.90 8.84
N GLU A 73 -0.22 3.88 9.91
CA GLU A 73 0.88 2.93 10.07
C GLU A 73 0.35 1.51 10.36
N PRO A 74 1.07 0.46 9.97
CA PRO A 74 0.70 -0.91 10.33
C PRO A 74 0.69 -1.09 11.86
N GLY A 75 -0.43 -1.55 12.41
CA GLY A 75 -0.56 -1.98 13.81
C GLY A 75 0.08 -3.34 14.13
#